data_AF-A0A2G3PZ12-F1
#
_entry.id   AF-A0A2G3PZ12-F1
#
_cell.length_a   1.000
_cell.length_b   1.000
_cell.length_c   1.000
_cell.angle_alpha   90.00
_cell.angle_beta   90.00
_cell.angle_gamma   90.00
#
_symmetry.space_group_name_H-M   'P 1'
#
loop_
_entity.id
_entity.type
_entity.pdbx_description
1 polymer ?
#
loop_
_entity_poly.entity_id
_entity_poly.type
_entity_poly.pdbx_seq_one_letter_code
_entity_poly.pdbx_strand_id
1 'polypeptide(L)'
;MIEVIISIVAIILLSVLIVKKYNTTIALLFCGILLLAVAVILGHPVLDNETTTGLALLDIFKNIETAFLSQLGNIGLTLMSLMGYSTYMTYIGANDKTVQVMLKPLGKVKSKYVLVPIIFILGNLLSLVVPSASSLGVLLMATLFPILTRVGMSPLTAAGIIATTATIMPTPLGADNVIAAETFGMTILDYVGKHAAISIPSLLLMAIAHYFWQKYCDKKDETKGIAFKTELKGLRENLPPTFYALLPVLPLVLVIVINLGFPSLKVGLVTITFISLIVTIICEALRTRNIVNVTQDVQEFFKGMGTGLASVVSIMVAATVFVNGLKALGIVDMLMNSAKGLEGAGIIMMLAFSGITFIIGLISGNGLSVFYATVGLIPSVAAAAGVSPAMIGLPMQMIANLVRSISPVAAVIVIVASSTGATPVQLVKRTSIPILIGIISCLVLSFVLLF
;
A
#
# COMPACT_ATOMS: atom_id res chain seq x y z
N MET A 1 7.01 -33.44 -14.48
CA MET A 1 5.64 -33.14 -15.00
C MET A 1 4.60 -33.16 -13.88
N ILE A 2 4.72 -34.09 -12.92
CA ILE A 2 3.83 -34.17 -11.76
C ILE A 2 3.97 -32.91 -10.88
N GLU A 3 5.19 -32.41 -10.70
CA GLU A 3 5.54 -31.20 -9.94
C GLU A 3 4.77 -29.97 -10.47
N VAL A 4 4.69 -29.86 -11.80
CA VAL A 4 4.01 -28.77 -12.51
C VAL A 4 2.52 -28.82 -12.27
N ILE A 5 1.90 -30.00 -12.42
CA ILE A 5 0.47 -30.18 -12.20
C ILE A 5 0.12 -29.82 -10.76
N ILE A 6 0.89 -30.30 -9.79
CA ILE A 6 0.67 -30.01 -8.37
C ILE A 6 0.80 -28.50 -8.09
N SER A 7 1.80 -27.85 -8.67
CA SER A 7 2.02 -26.42 -8.50
C SER A 7 0.91 -25.58 -9.14
N ILE A 8 0.43 -25.97 -10.32
CA ILE A 8 -0.75 -25.35 -10.96
C ILE A 8 -1.99 -25.53 -10.09
N VAL A 9 -2.23 -26.73 -9.57
CA VAL A 9 -3.36 -27.00 -8.66
C VAL A 9 -3.26 -26.15 -7.40
N ALA A 10 -2.07 -25.99 -6.81
CA ALA A 10 -1.87 -25.13 -5.65
C ALA A 10 -2.11 -23.65 -5.96
N ILE A 11 -1.67 -23.16 -7.13
CA ILE A 11 -1.94 -21.78 -7.58
C ILE A 11 -3.44 -21.56 -7.80
N ILE A 12 -4.13 -22.51 -8.42
CA ILE A 12 -5.59 -22.46 -8.61
C ILE A 12 -6.29 -22.48 -7.25
N LEU A 13 -5.89 -23.36 -6.34
CA LEU A 13 -6.44 -23.45 -5.00
C LEU A 13 -6.27 -22.14 -4.23
N LEU A 14 -5.06 -21.57 -4.23
CA LEU A 14 -4.77 -20.27 -3.63
C LEU A 14 -5.67 -19.17 -4.20
N SER A 15 -5.78 -19.12 -5.54
CA SER A 15 -6.63 -18.14 -6.23
C SER A 15 -8.10 -18.29 -5.82
N VAL A 16 -8.61 -19.53 -5.75
CA VAL A 16 -9.98 -19.81 -5.29
C VAL A 16 -10.19 -19.38 -3.83
N LEU A 17 -9.24 -19.65 -2.94
CA LEU A 17 -9.31 -19.25 -1.53
C LEU A 17 -9.35 -17.72 -1.38
N ILE A 18 -8.52 -17.01 -2.14
CA ILE A 18 -8.49 -15.54 -2.14
C ILE A 18 -9.82 -14.97 -2.67
N VAL A 19 -10.34 -15.51 -3.78
CA VAL A 19 -11.64 -15.09 -4.35
C VAL A 19 -12.79 -15.36 -3.39
N LYS A 20 -12.76 -16.48 -2.67
CA LYS A 20 -13.73 -16.83 -1.62
C LYS A 20 -13.55 -16.04 -0.32
N LYS A 21 -12.65 -15.05 -0.27
CA LYS A 21 -12.40 -14.17 0.88
C LYS A 21 -11.91 -14.90 2.14
N TYR A 22 -11.23 -16.04 1.99
CA TYR A 22 -10.47 -16.61 3.10
C TYR A 22 -9.31 -15.67 3.48
N ASN A 23 -8.83 -15.77 4.72
CA ASN A 23 -7.68 -15.00 5.15
C ASN A 23 -6.45 -15.34 4.28
N THR A 24 -5.90 -14.34 3.58
CA THR A 24 -4.80 -14.50 2.62
C THR A 24 -3.57 -15.13 3.26
N THR A 25 -3.23 -14.74 4.50
CA THR A 25 -2.11 -15.32 5.25
C THR A 25 -2.28 -16.82 5.42
N ILE A 26 -3.47 -17.26 5.85
CA ILE A 26 -3.76 -18.68 6.09
C ILE A 26 -3.81 -19.45 4.76
N ALA A 27 -4.41 -18.88 3.73
CA ALA A 27 -4.48 -19.50 2.40
C ALA A 27 -3.08 -19.75 1.81
N LEU A 28 -2.19 -18.74 1.87
CA LEU A 28 -0.80 -18.86 1.43
C LEU A 28 -0.03 -19.89 2.24
N LEU A 29 -0.12 -19.82 3.56
CA LEU A 29 0.60 -20.72 4.46
C LEU A 29 0.16 -22.17 4.23
N PHE A 30 -1.14 -22.40 4.11
CA PHE A 30 -1.70 -23.72 3.81
C PHE A 30 -1.19 -24.27 2.48
N CYS A 31 -1.25 -23.47 1.41
CA CYS A 31 -0.76 -23.90 0.09
C CYS A 31 0.75 -24.13 0.10
N GLY A 32 1.52 -23.31 0.83
CA GLY A 32 2.97 -23.47 0.96
C GLY A 32 3.35 -24.74 1.71
N ILE A 33 2.69 -25.02 2.83
CA ILE A 33 2.89 -26.27 3.58
C ILE A 33 2.53 -27.47 2.71
N LEU A 34 1.45 -27.41 1.92
CA LEU A 34 1.07 -28.48 1.01
C LEU A 34 2.15 -28.73 -0.05
N LEU A 35 2.67 -27.68 -0.68
CA LEU A 35 3.75 -27.80 -1.67
C LEU A 35 5.04 -28.37 -1.05
N LEU A 36 5.41 -27.92 0.15
CA LEU A 36 6.55 -28.45 0.87
C LEU A 36 6.37 -29.92 1.27
N ALA A 37 5.17 -30.31 1.72
CA ALA A 37 4.85 -31.70 2.02
C ALA A 37 4.96 -32.59 0.79
N VAL A 38 4.47 -32.12 -0.36
CA VAL A 38 4.64 -32.82 -1.64
C VAL A 38 6.11 -32.92 -2.02
N ALA A 39 6.90 -31.85 -1.86
CA ALA A 39 8.33 -31.87 -2.15
C ALA A 39 9.05 -32.95 -1.33
N VAL A 40 8.74 -33.06 -0.03
CA VAL A 40 9.25 -34.13 0.84
C VAL A 40 8.84 -35.52 0.34
N ILE A 41 7.58 -35.71 -0.04
CA ILE A 41 7.08 -37.00 -0.56
C ILE A 41 7.80 -37.40 -1.86
N LEU A 42 8.13 -36.42 -2.70
CA LEU A 42 8.86 -36.63 -3.97
C LEU A 42 10.38 -36.74 -3.77
N GLY A 43 10.88 -36.63 -2.54
CA GLY A 43 12.31 -36.73 -2.23
C GLY A 43 13.11 -35.46 -2.53
N HIS A 44 12.46 -34.33 -2.76
CA HIS A 44 13.11 -33.03 -2.97
C HIS A 44 13.47 -32.39 -1.62
N PRO A 45 14.67 -31.81 -1.48
CA PRO A 45 15.06 -31.11 -0.26
C PRO A 45 14.22 -29.84 -0.07
N VAL A 46 13.71 -29.65 1.15
CA VAL A 46 12.94 -28.46 1.56
C VAL A 46 13.82 -27.35 2.13
N LEU A 47 14.97 -27.73 2.69
CA LEU A 47 15.98 -26.84 3.26
C LEU A 47 17.36 -27.27 2.77
N ASP A 48 18.30 -26.32 2.78
CA ASP A 48 19.70 -26.60 2.47
C ASP A 48 20.33 -27.50 3.54
N ASN A 49 21.34 -28.28 3.16
CA ASN A 49 22.01 -29.27 4.03
C ASN A 49 22.58 -28.67 5.33
N GLU A 50 22.88 -27.37 5.35
CA GLU A 50 23.40 -26.69 6.55
C GLU A 50 22.29 -26.27 7.54
N THR A 51 21.03 -26.25 7.09
CA THR A 51 19.88 -25.74 7.86
C THR A 51 18.81 -26.80 8.13
N THR A 52 18.97 -28.01 7.58
CA THR A 52 18.09 -29.15 7.84
C THR A 52 18.10 -29.54 9.31
N THR A 53 16.94 -29.97 9.80
CA THR A 53 16.76 -30.57 11.12
C THR A 53 17.18 -32.04 11.16
N GLY A 54 17.51 -32.63 10.01
CA GLY A 54 17.78 -34.07 9.86
C GLY A 54 16.52 -34.92 9.68
N LEU A 55 15.32 -34.36 9.82
CA LEU A 55 14.04 -35.02 9.52
C LEU A 55 13.21 -34.17 8.55
N ALA A 56 12.97 -34.70 7.34
CA ALA A 56 12.29 -33.95 6.27
C ALA A 56 10.90 -33.42 6.65
N LEU A 57 10.18 -34.09 7.56
CA LEU A 57 8.89 -33.61 8.07
C LEU A 57 9.03 -32.39 8.99
N LEU A 58 10.08 -32.32 9.81
CA LEU A 58 10.38 -31.16 10.65
C LEU A 58 10.94 -30.00 9.84
N ASP A 59 11.58 -30.28 8.70
CA ASP A 59 12.08 -29.24 7.78
C ASP A 59 10.96 -28.35 7.22
N ILE A 60 9.73 -28.87 7.10
CA ILE A 60 8.56 -28.06 6.73
C ILE A 60 8.29 -26.98 7.79
N PHE A 61 8.32 -27.34 9.07
CA PHE A 61 8.11 -26.39 10.17
C PHE A 61 9.31 -25.46 10.33
N LYS A 62 10.53 -25.97 10.15
CA LYS A 62 11.75 -25.16 10.16
C LYS A 62 11.75 -24.14 9.02
N ASN A 63 11.18 -24.46 7.86
CA ASN A 63 10.98 -23.50 6.77
C ASN A 63 10.07 -22.32 7.17
N ILE A 64 9.03 -22.58 7.99
CA ILE A 64 8.19 -21.52 8.55
C ILE A 64 8.99 -20.64 9.51
N GLU A 65 9.81 -21.25 10.38
CA GLU A 65 10.69 -20.51 11.30
C GLU A 65 11.69 -19.62 10.54
N THR A 66 12.38 -20.15 9.53
CA THR A 66 13.33 -19.37 8.73
C THR A 66 12.65 -18.29 7.90
N ALA A 67 11.43 -18.54 7.40
CA ALA A 67 10.60 -17.51 6.78
C ALA A 67 10.24 -16.39 7.77
N PHE A 68 9.94 -16.71 9.03
CA PHE A 68 9.76 -15.68 10.07
C PHE A 68 11.04 -14.90 10.34
N LEU A 69 12.17 -15.57 10.53
CA LEU A 69 13.45 -14.90 10.83
C LEU A 69 13.88 -13.95 9.70
N SER A 70 13.75 -14.38 8.45
CA SER A 70 14.06 -13.55 7.28
C SER A 70 13.15 -12.34 7.18
N GLN A 71 11.83 -12.51 7.38
CA GLN A 71 10.88 -11.40 7.24
C GLN A 71 10.83 -10.49 8.47
N LEU A 72 11.11 -10.97 9.67
CA LEU A 72 11.22 -10.16 10.89
C LEU A 72 12.51 -9.34 10.96
N GLY A 73 13.49 -9.65 10.10
CA GLY A 73 14.71 -8.87 9.93
C GLY A 73 14.43 -7.45 9.41
N ASN A 74 15.19 -7.01 8.41
CA ASN A 74 15.14 -5.60 7.99
C ASN A 74 13.77 -5.17 7.44
N ILE A 75 13.09 -6.02 6.65
CA ILE A 75 11.80 -5.67 6.06
C ILE A 75 10.74 -5.49 7.15
N GLY A 76 10.51 -6.52 7.95
CA GLY A 76 9.47 -6.54 8.98
C GLY A 76 9.70 -5.48 10.05
N LEU A 77 10.93 -5.31 10.53
CA LEU A 77 11.24 -4.29 11.53
C LEU A 77 11.02 -2.87 10.99
N THR A 78 11.40 -2.61 9.73
CA THR A 78 11.12 -1.32 9.06
C THR A 78 9.62 -1.05 9.04
N LEU A 79 8.82 -2.01 8.56
CA LEU A 79 7.36 -1.88 8.49
C LEU A 79 6.72 -1.67 9.86
N MET A 80 7.11 -2.49 10.84
CA MET A 80 6.62 -2.40 12.21
C MET A 80 6.92 -1.02 12.80
N SER A 81 8.16 -0.53 12.67
CA SER A 81 8.55 0.78 13.20
C SER A 81 7.78 1.93 12.54
N LEU A 82 7.59 1.90 11.22
CA LEU A 82 6.81 2.91 10.49
C LEU A 82 5.33 2.90 10.88
N MET A 83 4.73 1.71 11.01
CA MET A 83 3.35 1.53 11.49
C MET A 83 3.20 2.01 12.95
N GLY A 84 4.17 1.70 13.79
CA GLY A 84 4.25 2.20 15.17
C GLY A 84 4.29 3.72 15.21
N TYR A 85 5.17 4.33 14.41
CA TYR A 85 5.32 5.79 14.36
C TYR A 85 4.05 6.46 13.87
N SER A 86 3.44 5.95 12.79
CA SER A 86 2.18 6.48 12.25
C SER A 86 1.02 6.39 13.25
N THR A 87 0.95 5.28 14.00
CA THR A 87 -0.05 5.09 15.07
C THR A 87 0.15 6.12 16.18
N TYR A 88 1.39 6.31 16.63
CA TYR A 88 1.72 7.30 17.66
C TYR A 88 1.42 8.74 17.22
N MET A 89 1.73 9.11 15.97
CA MET A 89 1.38 10.44 15.41
C MET A 89 -0.13 10.67 15.35
N THR A 90 -0.91 9.62 15.10
CA THR A 90 -2.38 9.68 15.14
C THR A 90 -2.88 9.86 16.56
N TYR A 91 -2.31 9.14 17.51
CA TYR A 91 -2.67 9.20 18.92
C TYR A 91 -2.48 10.60 19.52
N ILE A 92 -1.31 11.22 19.31
CA ILE A 92 -1.01 12.57 19.83
C ILE A 92 -1.68 13.70 19.02
N GLY A 93 -2.43 13.38 17.96
CA GLY A 93 -3.14 14.36 17.12
C GLY A 93 -2.24 15.13 16.14
N ALA A 94 -0.99 14.71 15.93
CA ALA A 94 -0.06 15.34 15.00
C ALA A 94 -0.54 15.20 13.54
N ASN A 95 -1.05 14.01 13.15
CA ASN A 95 -1.64 13.78 11.83
C ASN A 95 -2.82 14.72 11.55
N ASP A 96 -3.72 14.88 12.54
CA ASP A 96 -4.87 15.77 12.44
C ASP A 96 -4.41 17.23 12.25
N LYS A 97 -3.32 17.63 12.91
CA LYS A 97 -2.74 18.97 12.79
C LYS A 97 -2.10 19.20 11.42
N THR A 98 -1.35 18.23 10.88
CA THR A 98 -0.78 18.33 9.53
C THR A 98 -1.87 18.54 8.49
N VAL A 99 -2.96 17.76 8.59
CA VAL A 99 -4.14 17.93 7.74
C VAL A 99 -4.73 19.33 7.87
N GLN A 100 -4.95 19.83 9.10
CA GLN A 100 -5.49 21.18 9.32
C GLN A 100 -4.62 22.27 8.66
N VAL A 101 -3.29 22.18 8.81
CA VAL A 101 -2.35 23.18 8.24
C VAL A 101 -2.36 23.14 6.72
N MET A 102 -2.32 21.95 6.12
CA MET A 102 -2.32 21.81 4.66
C MET A 102 -3.64 22.25 4.03
N LEU A 103 -4.78 22.08 4.72
CA LEU A 103 -6.09 22.47 4.19
C LEU A 103 -6.44 23.96 4.39
N LYS A 104 -5.78 24.67 5.32
CA LYS A 104 -6.00 26.10 5.59
C LYS A 104 -6.02 27.01 4.34
N PRO A 105 -5.10 26.89 3.36
CA PRO A 105 -5.11 27.75 2.17
C PRO A 105 -6.30 27.51 1.23
N LEU A 106 -6.98 26.35 1.30
CA LEU A 106 -8.05 25.99 0.36
C LEU A 106 -9.31 26.85 0.51
N GLY A 107 -9.55 27.44 1.69
CA GLY A 107 -10.69 28.33 1.93
C GLY A 107 -10.67 29.64 1.12
N LYS A 108 -9.56 29.95 0.44
CA LYS A 108 -9.42 31.18 -0.37
C LYS A 108 -9.83 31.01 -1.83
N VAL A 109 -10.03 29.78 -2.30
CA VAL A 109 -10.34 29.49 -3.72
C VAL A 109 -11.84 29.46 -3.93
N LYS A 110 -12.36 30.35 -4.79
CA LYS A 110 -13.81 30.50 -5.03
C LYS A 110 -14.40 29.55 -6.10
N SER A 111 -13.55 28.90 -6.91
CA SER A 111 -14.03 28.04 -8.00
C SER A 111 -14.08 26.57 -7.58
N LYS A 112 -15.31 26.04 -7.41
CA LYS A 112 -15.55 24.67 -6.94
C LYS A 112 -14.87 23.58 -7.78
N TYR A 113 -14.80 23.75 -9.11
CA TYR A 113 -14.19 22.73 -9.99
C TYR A 113 -12.67 22.85 -10.09
N VAL A 114 -12.10 24.06 -10.00
CA VAL A 114 -10.64 24.23 -9.93
C VAL A 114 -10.10 23.65 -8.61
N LEU A 115 -10.92 23.65 -7.56
CA LEU A 115 -10.55 23.07 -6.27
C LEU A 115 -10.41 21.54 -6.32
N VAL A 116 -11.14 20.86 -7.21
CA VAL A 116 -11.13 19.40 -7.35
C VAL A 116 -9.73 18.82 -7.58
N PRO A 117 -8.98 19.18 -8.64
CA PRO A 117 -7.63 18.66 -8.87
C PRO A 117 -6.66 19.06 -7.76
N ILE A 118 -6.80 20.26 -7.19
CA ILE A 118 -5.94 20.73 -6.10
C ILE A 118 -6.11 19.86 -4.86
N ILE A 119 -7.35 19.57 -4.46
CA ILE A 119 -7.63 18.70 -3.31
C ILE A 119 -7.16 17.28 -3.59
N PHE A 120 -7.36 16.76 -4.80
CA PHE A 120 -6.91 15.42 -5.16
C PHE A 120 -5.39 15.27 -4.98
N ILE A 121 -4.61 16.23 -5.51
CA ILE A 121 -3.15 16.22 -5.38
C ILE A 121 -2.74 16.43 -3.91
N LEU A 122 -3.35 17.39 -3.23
CA LEU A 122 -3.06 17.67 -1.82
C LEU A 122 -3.39 16.47 -0.93
N GLY A 123 -4.48 15.77 -1.21
CA GLY A 123 -4.86 14.54 -0.54
C GLY A 123 -3.83 13.45 -0.73
N ASN A 124 -3.34 13.25 -1.95
CA ASN A 124 -2.24 12.31 -2.20
C ASN A 124 -0.94 12.75 -1.52
N LEU A 125 -0.68 14.04 -1.33
CA LEU A 125 0.44 14.48 -0.49
C LEU A 125 0.19 14.15 0.99
N LEU A 126 -1.05 14.25 1.47
CA LEU A 126 -1.42 13.84 2.83
C LEU A 126 -1.30 12.33 3.07
N SER A 127 -1.33 11.49 2.03
CA SER A 127 -1.07 10.06 2.20
C SER A 127 0.38 9.75 2.54
N LEU A 128 1.32 10.70 2.39
CA LEU A 128 2.68 10.59 2.92
C LEU A 128 2.70 10.59 4.45
N VAL A 129 1.70 11.25 5.07
CA VAL A 129 1.58 11.46 6.51
C VAL A 129 0.68 10.38 7.14
N VAL A 130 -0.41 10.05 6.44
CA VAL A 130 -1.37 9.03 6.87
C VAL A 130 -1.36 7.90 5.82
N PRO A 131 -0.47 6.89 5.95
CA PRO A 131 -0.26 5.83 4.96
C PRO A 131 -1.35 4.74 5.02
N SER A 132 -2.60 5.15 5.21
CA SER A 132 -3.78 4.29 5.25
C SER A 132 -4.94 5.01 4.57
N ALA A 133 -5.38 4.50 3.43
CA ALA A 133 -6.47 5.11 2.67
C ALA A 133 -7.77 5.22 3.47
N SER A 134 -8.10 4.21 4.29
CA SER A 134 -9.28 4.24 5.15
C SER A 134 -9.14 5.25 6.29
N SER A 135 -7.97 5.30 6.95
CA SER A 135 -7.73 6.25 8.05
C SER A 135 -7.72 7.69 7.55
N LEU A 136 -7.04 7.94 6.42
CA LEU A 136 -7.03 9.25 5.76
C LEU A 136 -8.44 9.63 5.29
N GLY A 137 -9.22 8.68 4.75
CA GLY A 137 -10.61 8.90 4.36
C GLY A 137 -11.49 9.35 5.53
N VAL A 138 -11.42 8.67 6.68
CA VAL A 138 -12.13 9.07 7.91
C VAL A 138 -11.74 10.49 8.32
N LEU A 139 -10.44 10.77 8.36
CA LEU A 139 -9.91 12.06 8.78
C LEU A 139 -10.36 13.20 7.86
N LEU A 140 -10.28 13.00 6.55
CA LEU A 140 -10.72 13.99 5.56
C LEU A 140 -12.23 14.16 5.53
N MET A 141 -13.01 13.11 5.81
CA MET A 141 -14.46 13.23 5.99
C MET A 141 -14.84 14.09 7.20
N ALA A 142 -14.07 13.99 8.30
CA ALA A 142 -14.30 14.84 9.48
C ALA A 142 -13.81 16.28 9.26
N THR A 143 -12.74 16.48 8.48
CA THR A 143 -12.03 17.77 8.41
C THR A 143 -12.29 18.56 7.14
N LEU A 144 -12.13 17.94 5.98
CA LEU A 144 -12.16 18.59 4.67
C LEU A 144 -13.56 18.62 4.09
N PHE A 145 -14.28 17.51 4.16
CA PHE A 145 -15.63 17.39 3.59
C PHE A 145 -16.60 18.54 3.97
N PRO A 146 -16.67 19.00 5.24
CA PRO A 146 -17.55 20.10 5.63
C PRO A 146 -17.14 21.42 4.96
N ILE A 147 -15.84 21.61 4.69
CA ILE A 147 -15.31 22.80 4.00
C ILE A 147 -15.69 22.75 2.51
N LEU A 148 -15.53 21.59 1.88
CA LEU A 148 -15.81 21.41 0.44
C LEU A 148 -17.28 21.68 0.11
N THR A 149 -18.17 21.11 0.92
CA THR A 149 -19.62 21.30 0.77
C THR A 149 -20.05 22.75 1.00
N ARG A 150 -19.44 23.45 1.97
CA ARG A 150 -19.68 24.90 2.20
C ARG A 150 -19.24 25.79 1.04
N VAL A 151 -18.19 25.41 0.30
CA VAL A 151 -17.72 26.13 -0.88
C VAL A 151 -18.57 25.78 -2.13
N GLY A 152 -19.64 25.01 -1.98
CA GLY A 152 -20.61 24.69 -3.04
C GLY A 152 -20.25 23.48 -3.89
N MET A 153 -19.31 22.64 -3.44
CA MET A 153 -19.04 21.33 -4.06
C MET A 153 -20.16 20.34 -3.70
N SER A 154 -20.56 19.50 -4.66
CA SER A 154 -21.56 18.47 -4.38
C SER A 154 -21.01 17.46 -3.35
N PRO A 155 -21.84 16.93 -2.43
CA PRO A 155 -21.42 15.92 -1.47
C PRO A 155 -20.73 14.71 -2.12
N LEU A 156 -21.25 14.22 -3.24
CA LEU A 156 -20.65 13.09 -3.96
C LEU A 156 -19.31 13.43 -4.62
N THR A 157 -19.11 14.65 -5.11
CA THR A 157 -17.81 15.08 -5.64
C THR A 157 -16.79 15.18 -4.50
N ALA A 158 -17.16 15.80 -3.38
CA ALA A 158 -16.30 15.90 -2.21
C ALA A 158 -15.90 14.52 -1.67
N ALA A 159 -16.88 13.62 -1.53
CA ALA A 159 -16.67 12.23 -1.16
C ALA A 159 -15.78 11.49 -2.16
N GLY A 160 -16.05 11.66 -3.47
CA GLY A 160 -15.30 11.01 -4.54
C GLY A 160 -13.82 11.40 -4.52
N ILE A 161 -13.51 12.69 -4.31
CA ILE A 161 -12.12 13.13 -4.20
C ILE A 161 -11.46 12.55 -2.95
N ILE A 162 -12.13 12.64 -1.79
CA ILE A 162 -11.63 12.09 -0.51
C ILE A 162 -11.36 10.59 -0.60
N ALA A 163 -12.20 9.83 -1.30
CA ALA A 163 -12.01 8.41 -1.51
C ALA A 163 -10.79 8.07 -2.39
N THR A 164 -10.23 9.06 -3.09
CA THR A 164 -9.11 8.93 -4.04
C THR A 164 -7.83 9.64 -3.59
N THR A 165 -7.73 10.03 -2.31
CA THR A 165 -6.57 10.78 -1.80
C THR A 165 -5.40 9.91 -1.35
N ALA A 166 -5.48 8.59 -1.38
CA ALA A 166 -4.37 7.71 -1.04
C ALA A 166 -4.22 6.64 -2.12
N THR A 167 -3.55 7.02 -3.21
CA THR A 167 -3.36 6.16 -4.38
C THR A 167 -1.89 5.78 -4.55
N ILE A 168 -1.18 6.44 -5.45
CA ILE A 168 0.15 6.05 -5.94
C ILE A 168 1.20 7.11 -5.60
N MET A 169 1.17 7.68 -4.41
CA MET A 169 2.17 8.69 -4.03
C MET A 169 3.55 8.02 -3.83
N PRO A 170 4.61 8.44 -4.53
CA PRO A 170 5.95 7.88 -4.37
C PRO A 170 6.51 8.27 -2.99
N THR A 171 6.91 7.29 -2.18
CA THR A 171 7.45 7.56 -0.84
C THR A 171 8.36 6.46 -0.32
N PRO A 172 9.51 6.80 0.30
CA PRO A 172 10.37 5.82 0.96
C PRO A 172 9.79 5.29 2.27
N LEU A 173 8.67 5.85 2.75
CA LEU A 173 7.99 5.41 3.97
C LEU A 173 6.81 4.47 3.68
N GLY A 174 6.51 4.21 2.41
CA GLY A 174 5.42 3.32 2.00
C GLY A 174 5.80 1.87 2.26
N ALA A 175 4.96 1.14 3.00
CA ALA A 175 5.20 -0.26 3.33
C ALA A 175 5.43 -1.13 2.09
N ASP A 176 4.58 -0.94 1.09
CA ASP A 176 4.66 -1.57 -0.23
C ASP A 176 5.94 -1.20 -0.99
N ASN A 177 6.37 0.05 -0.94
CA ASN A 177 7.63 0.49 -1.56
C ASN A 177 8.85 -0.14 -0.90
N VAL A 178 8.88 -0.22 0.44
CA VAL A 178 9.97 -0.86 1.21
C VAL A 178 10.06 -2.35 0.84
N ILE A 179 8.93 -3.05 0.89
CA ILE A 179 8.86 -4.48 0.54
C ILE A 179 9.33 -4.72 -0.89
N ALA A 180 8.87 -3.90 -1.84
CA ALA A 180 9.26 -4.04 -3.24
C ALA A 180 10.76 -3.80 -3.44
N ALA A 181 11.31 -2.72 -2.87
CA ALA A 181 12.71 -2.38 -2.99
C ALA A 181 13.61 -3.50 -2.44
N GLU A 182 13.36 -3.98 -1.22
CA GLU A 182 14.13 -5.08 -0.63
C GLU A 182 13.97 -6.39 -1.41
N THR A 183 12.74 -6.74 -1.81
CA THR A 183 12.50 -7.98 -2.58
C THR A 183 13.19 -7.95 -3.95
N PHE A 184 13.34 -6.77 -4.55
CA PHE A 184 13.97 -6.60 -5.86
C PHE A 184 15.47 -6.31 -5.78
N GLY A 185 16.05 -6.27 -4.57
CA GLY A 185 17.46 -5.97 -4.36
C GLY A 185 17.85 -4.55 -4.76
N MET A 186 16.90 -3.59 -4.66
CA MET A 186 17.09 -2.19 -5.00
C MET A 186 17.21 -1.33 -3.74
N THR A 187 17.92 -0.20 -3.83
CA THR A 187 17.83 0.80 -2.77
C THR A 187 16.42 1.40 -2.78
N ILE A 188 15.93 1.81 -1.59
CA ILE A 188 14.60 2.41 -1.47
C ILE A 188 14.47 3.69 -2.31
N LEU A 189 15.53 4.49 -2.42
CA LEU A 189 15.52 5.71 -3.21
C LEU A 189 15.50 5.43 -4.72
N ASP A 190 16.24 4.43 -5.20
CA ASP A 190 16.18 4.04 -6.62
C ASP A 190 14.79 3.53 -6.99
N TYR A 191 14.18 2.72 -6.11
CA TYR A 191 12.83 2.23 -6.33
C TYR A 191 11.80 3.37 -6.35
N VAL A 192 11.87 4.27 -5.36
CA VAL A 192 10.99 5.44 -5.28
C VAL A 192 11.22 6.41 -6.45
N GLY A 193 12.44 6.52 -6.96
CA GLY A 193 12.74 7.30 -8.16
C GLY A 193 12.01 6.77 -9.41
N LYS A 194 12.10 5.46 -9.66
CA LYS A 194 11.33 4.80 -10.74
C LYS A 194 9.83 4.92 -10.51
N HIS A 195 9.39 4.75 -9.28
CA HIS A 195 7.99 4.94 -8.90
C HIS A 195 7.53 6.36 -9.24
N ALA A 196 8.28 7.39 -8.84
CA ALA A 196 7.95 8.79 -9.05
C ALA A 196 7.86 9.16 -10.54
N ALA A 197 8.77 8.62 -11.36
CA ALA A 197 8.77 8.85 -12.81
C ALA A 197 7.45 8.43 -13.49
N ILE A 198 6.78 7.41 -12.96
CA ILE A 198 5.49 6.90 -13.48
C ILE A 198 4.31 7.53 -12.74
N SER A 199 4.39 7.62 -11.42
CA SER A 199 3.25 8.00 -10.60
C SER A 199 2.97 9.50 -10.60
N ILE A 200 3.98 10.37 -10.68
CA ILE A 200 3.75 11.82 -10.71
C ILE A 200 2.97 12.22 -11.98
N PRO A 201 3.38 11.83 -13.21
CA PRO A 201 2.58 12.11 -14.40
C PRO A 201 1.19 11.46 -14.34
N SER A 202 1.07 10.24 -13.81
CA SER A 202 -0.22 9.56 -13.62
C SER A 202 -1.15 10.35 -12.69
N LEU A 203 -0.66 10.82 -11.55
CA LEU A 203 -1.44 11.66 -10.62
C LEU A 203 -1.90 12.97 -11.29
N LEU A 204 -1.08 13.60 -12.13
CA LEU A 204 -1.49 14.80 -12.86
C LEU A 204 -2.60 14.50 -13.87
N LEU A 205 -2.50 13.39 -14.61
CA LEU A 205 -3.57 12.94 -15.52
C LEU A 205 -4.86 12.62 -14.77
N MET A 206 -4.76 11.96 -13.62
CA MET A 206 -5.91 11.69 -12.74
C MET A 206 -6.52 12.98 -12.22
N ALA A 207 -5.73 13.99 -11.84
CA ALA A 207 -6.24 15.28 -11.38
C ALA A 207 -7.06 15.98 -12.47
N ILE A 208 -6.56 15.97 -13.71
CA ILE A 208 -7.27 16.52 -14.88
C ILE A 208 -8.56 15.72 -15.14
N ALA A 209 -8.49 14.38 -15.06
CA ALA A 209 -9.66 13.52 -15.20
C ALA A 209 -10.72 13.80 -14.14
N HIS A 210 -10.30 14.01 -12.88
CA HIS A 210 -11.18 14.39 -11.79
C HIS A 210 -11.92 15.70 -12.11
N TYR A 211 -11.24 16.72 -12.64
CA TYR A 211 -11.89 17.97 -13.04
C TYR A 211 -13.07 17.73 -14.00
N PHE A 212 -12.82 17.04 -15.11
CA PHE A 212 -13.85 16.83 -16.15
C PHE A 212 -14.94 15.86 -15.71
N TRP A 213 -14.55 14.77 -15.05
CA TRP A 213 -15.49 13.71 -14.67
C TRP A 213 -16.45 14.16 -13.57
N GLN A 214 -15.95 14.90 -12.56
CA GLN A 214 -16.83 15.39 -11.49
C GLN A 214 -17.82 16.43 -12.01
N LYS A 215 -17.38 17.31 -12.93
CA LYS A 215 -18.27 18.27 -13.61
C LYS A 215 -19.36 17.56 -14.42
N TYR A 216 -19.02 16.51 -15.15
CA TYR A 216 -19.99 15.71 -15.91
C TYR A 216 -20.99 15.00 -15.00
N CYS A 217 -20.52 14.34 -13.94
CA CYS A 217 -21.37 13.63 -13.00
C CYS A 217 -22.29 14.57 -12.21
N ASP A 218 -21.81 15.75 -11.79
CA ASP A 218 -22.65 16.76 -11.13
C ASP A 218 -23.80 17.23 -12.03
N LYS A 219 -23.51 17.56 -13.30
CA LYS A 219 -24.55 17.94 -14.26
C LYS A 219 -25.61 16.84 -14.43
N LYS A 220 -25.18 15.57 -14.42
CA LYS A 220 -26.08 14.42 -14.53
C LYS A 220 -26.92 14.19 -13.27
N ASP A 221 -26.37 14.42 -12.10
CA ASP A 221 -27.09 14.24 -10.83
C ASP A 221 -28.08 15.41 -10.57
N GLU A 222 -27.73 16.64 -10.99
CA GLU A 222 -28.64 17.79 -10.97
C GLU A 222 -29.91 17.52 -11.80
N THR A 223 -29.78 16.90 -12.97
CA THR A 223 -30.94 16.52 -13.80
C THR A 223 -31.83 15.43 -13.18
N LYS A 224 -31.36 14.74 -12.13
CA LYS A 224 -32.08 13.66 -11.44
C LYS A 224 -32.66 14.05 -10.08
N GLY A 225 -32.45 15.28 -9.63
CA GLY A 225 -33.00 15.78 -8.35
C GLY A 225 -32.47 15.08 -7.11
N ILE A 226 -31.25 14.52 -7.14
CA ILE A 226 -30.70 13.75 -6.02
C ILE A 226 -30.20 14.71 -4.93
N ALA A 227 -30.84 14.72 -3.76
CA ALA A 227 -30.41 15.46 -2.58
C ALA A 227 -29.75 14.52 -1.56
N PHE A 228 -28.52 14.82 -1.14
CA PHE A 228 -27.81 14.05 -0.12
C PHE A 228 -27.91 14.75 1.24
N LYS A 229 -28.39 14.02 2.26
CA LYS A 229 -28.37 14.47 3.65
C LYS A 229 -26.97 14.24 4.24
N THR A 230 -26.41 15.26 4.88
CA THR A 230 -25.11 15.17 5.54
C THR A 230 -25.33 15.03 7.05
N GLU A 231 -24.81 13.96 7.65
CA GLU A 231 -24.59 13.90 9.09
C GLU A 231 -23.12 14.23 9.36
N LEU A 232 -22.86 15.41 9.90
CA LEU A 232 -21.51 15.86 10.23
C LEU A 232 -21.12 15.32 11.60
N LYS A 233 -20.09 14.48 11.68
CA LYS A 233 -19.37 14.26 12.94
C LYS A 233 -18.38 15.41 13.14
N GLY A 234 -18.37 15.98 14.34
CA GLY A 234 -17.57 17.15 14.69
C GLY A 234 -16.06 16.95 14.53
N LEU A 235 -15.36 18.07 14.33
CA LEU A 235 -13.90 18.16 14.39
C LEU A 235 -13.41 17.85 15.81
N ARG A 236 -12.22 17.25 15.96
CA ARG A 236 -11.50 17.29 17.24
C ARG A 236 -11.18 18.75 17.57
N GLU A 237 -11.75 19.26 18.66
CA GLU A 237 -11.59 20.68 19.05
C GLU A 237 -10.22 20.97 19.68
N ASN A 238 -9.57 19.97 20.29
CA ASN A 238 -8.27 20.10 20.95
C ASN A 238 -7.14 19.55 20.06
N LEU A 239 -6.63 20.37 19.14
CA LEU A 239 -5.49 20.04 18.28
C LEU A 239 -4.17 20.54 18.88
N PRO A 240 -3.04 19.83 18.67
CA PRO A 240 -1.74 20.25 19.16
C PRO A 240 -1.22 21.52 18.45
N PRO A 241 -0.14 22.16 18.97
CA PRO A 241 0.47 23.35 18.37
C PRO A 241 0.89 23.14 16.91
N THR A 242 0.97 24.23 16.14
CA THR A 242 1.23 24.18 14.68
C THR A 242 2.50 23.43 14.29
N PHE A 243 3.57 23.48 15.09
CA PHE A 243 4.81 22.77 14.77
C PHE A 243 4.67 21.24 14.77
N TYR A 244 3.65 20.68 15.44
CA TYR A 244 3.37 19.23 15.40
C TYR A 244 3.03 18.75 13.98
N ALA A 245 2.61 19.66 13.09
CA ALA A 245 2.35 19.33 11.70
C ALA A 245 3.60 18.78 10.96
N LEU A 246 4.81 19.06 11.48
CA LEU A 246 6.08 18.59 10.91
C LEU A 246 6.50 17.22 11.43
N LEU A 247 6.01 16.78 12.59
CA LEU A 247 6.44 15.52 13.20
C LEU A 247 6.12 14.32 12.29
N PRO A 248 4.92 14.17 11.71
CA PRO A 248 4.62 13.01 10.89
C PRO A 248 5.49 12.86 9.63
N VAL A 249 6.02 13.97 9.11
CA VAL A 249 6.92 13.97 7.94
C VAL A 249 8.40 13.92 8.32
N LEU A 250 8.73 13.95 9.62
CA LEU A 250 10.10 13.99 10.11
C LEU A 250 10.95 12.81 9.60
N PRO A 251 10.47 11.54 9.59
CA PRO A 251 11.26 10.44 9.04
C PRO A 251 11.65 10.68 7.56
N LEU A 252 10.72 11.22 6.76
CA LEU A 252 10.98 11.52 5.35
C LEU A 252 12.03 12.62 5.19
N VAL A 253 11.91 13.69 5.98
CA VAL A 253 12.88 14.81 5.97
C VAL A 253 14.27 14.29 6.33
N LEU A 254 14.39 13.46 7.37
CA LEU A 254 15.67 12.88 7.78
C LEU A 254 16.28 11.97 6.71
N VAL A 255 15.47 11.12 6.05
CA VAL A 255 15.93 10.30 4.91
C VAL A 255 16.57 11.17 3.83
N ILE A 256 15.89 12.25 3.44
CA ILE A 256 16.34 13.14 2.36
C ILE A 256 17.61 13.90 2.78
N VAL A 257 17.62 14.49 3.97
CA VAL A 257 18.75 15.29 4.47
C VAL A 257 20.00 14.44 4.67
N ILE A 258 19.87 13.22 5.22
CA ILE A 258 21.02 12.33 5.43
C ILE A 258 21.58 11.86 4.10
N ASN A 259 20.73 11.41 3.16
CA ASN A 259 21.21 10.91 1.87
C ASN A 259 21.84 12.01 0.99
N LEU A 260 21.26 13.22 0.96
CA LEU A 260 21.78 14.32 0.14
C LEU A 260 22.96 15.04 0.80
N GLY A 261 22.91 15.23 2.13
CA GLY A 261 23.93 15.97 2.87
C GLY A 261 25.13 15.12 3.31
N PHE A 262 24.93 13.81 3.51
CA PHE A 262 25.93 12.92 4.08
C PHE A 262 25.91 11.54 3.40
N PRO A 263 26.24 11.44 2.10
CA PRO A 263 26.13 10.20 1.33
C PRO A 263 26.99 9.03 1.86
N SER A 264 28.00 9.31 2.68
CA SER A 264 28.82 8.29 3.34
C SER A 264 28.11 7.59 4.52
N LEU A 265 27.01 8.16 5.04
CA LEU A 265 26.27 7.60 6.18
C LEU A 265 25.21 6.60 5.70
N LYS A 266 25.37 5.33 6.07
CA LYS A 266 24.39 4.27 5.82
C LYS A 266 23.42 4.13 6.99
N VAL A 267 22.43 5.03 7.05
CA VAL A 267 21.40 5.00 8.11
C VAL A 267 20.13 4.33 7.58
N GLY A 268 19.73 3.22 8.21
CA GLY A 268 18.51 2.49 7.84
C GLY A 268 17.23 3.20 8.27
N LEU A 269 16.11 2.86 7.64
CA LEU A 269 14.79 3.44 7.92
C LEU A 269 14.32 3.19 9.36
N VAL A 270 14.64 2.03 9.94
CA VAL A 270 14.36 1.72 11.36
C VAL A 270 15.02 2.76 12.25
N THR A 271 16.32 3.00 12.08
CA THR A 271 17.08 3.98 12.87
C THR A 271 16.50 5.38 12.74
N ILE A 272 16.16 5.80 11.52
CA ILE A 272 15.55 7.11 11.25
C ILE A 272 14.19 7.25 11.96
N THR A 273 13.40 6.17 11.97
CA THR A 273 12.10 6.15 12.64
C THR A 273 12.25 6.27 14.15
N PHE A 274 13.21 5.58 14.76
CA PHE A 274 13.50 5.71 16.19
C PHE A 274 14.05 7.10 16.57
N ILE A 275 14.91 7.71 15.74
CA ILE A 275 15.33 9.10 15.94
C ILE A 275 14.10 10.02 15.92
N SER A 276 13.21 9.83 14.96
CA SER A 276 11.97 10.62 14.83
C SER A 276 11.04 10.43 16.04
N LEU A 277 10.95 9.20 16.55
CA LEU A 277 10.19 8.87 17.76
C LEU A 277 10.76 9.61 18.98
N ILE A 278 12.07 9.56 19.20
CA ILE A 278 12.73 10.23 20.33
C ILE A 278 12.49 11.75 20.27
N VAL A 279 12.68 12.37 19.11
CA VAL A 279 12.39 13.80 18.91
C VAL A 279 10.93 14.11 19.25
N THR A 280 9.99 13.27 18.80
CA THR A 280 8.56 13.44 19.08
C THR A 280 8.26 13.33 20.58
N ILE A 281 8.85 12.34 21.28
CA ILE A 281 8.69 12.15 22.73
C ILE A 281 9.22 13.37 23.49
N ILE A 282 10.37 13.92 23.08
CA ILE A 282 10.92 15.15 23.69
C ILE A 282 9.96 16.32 23.49
N CYS A 283 9.45 16.52 22.27
CA CYS A 283 8.45 17.55 21.99
C CYS A 283 7.18 17.40 22.83
N GLU A 284 6.71 16.17 23.03
CA GLU A 284 5.50 15.87 23.79
C GLU A 284 5.74 16.06 25.30
N ALA A 285 6.89 15.63 25.83
CA ALA A 285 7.30 15.84 27.22
C ALA A 285 7.41 17.34 27.56
N LEU A 286 8.00 18.14 26.66
CA LEU A 286 8.09 19.60 26.82
C LEU A 286 6.71 20.27 26.79
N ARG A 287 5.78 19.76 25.98
CA ARG A 287 4.42 20.31 25.84
C ARG A 287 3.54 20.00 27.03
N THR A 288 3.43 18.72 27.40
CA THR A 288 2.51 18.25 28.45
C THR A 288 3.05 18.48 29.84
N ARG A 289 4.38 18.65 29.98
CA ARG A 289 5.11 18.71 31.26
C ARG A 289 4.82 17.53 32.19
N ASN A 290 4.30 16.43 31.64
CA ASN A 290 3.97 15.21 32.37
C ASN A 290 4.71 14.03 31.74
N ILE A 291 5.96 13.86 32.17
CA ILE A 291 6.86 12.83 31.62
C ILE A 291 6.30 11.42 31.84
N VAL A 292 5.62 11.17 32.96
CA VAL A 292 5.05 9.85 33.29
C VAL A 292 3.98 9.45 32.29
N ASN A 293 3.07 10.36 31.94
CA ASN A 293 2.04 10.06 30.93
C ASN A 293 2.67 9.88 29.55
N VAL A 294 3.64 10.74 29.19
CA VAL A 294 4.31 10.64 27.88
C VAL A 294 5.04 9.31 27.71
N THR A 295 5.70 8.78 28.76
CA THR A 295 6.33 7.46 28.68
C THR A 295 5.32 6.32 28.57
N GLN A 296 4.14 6.45 29.19
CA GLN A 296 3.04 5.49 29.01
C GLN A 296 2.46 5.54 27.60
N ASP A 297 2.30 6.73 27.04
CA ASP A 297 1.76 6.94 25.69
C ASP A 297 2.65 6.31 24.60
N VAL A 298 3.95 6.10 24.86
CA VAL A 298 4.85 5.35 23.95
C VAL A 298 4.35 3.91 23.70
N GLN A 299 3.52 3.34 24.58
CA GLN A 299 2.90 2.04 24.31
C GLN A 299 2.04 2.03 23.04
N GLU A 300 1.48 3.17 22.63
CA GLU A 300 0.74 3.28 21.37
C GLU A 300 1.64 3.07 20.14
N PHE A 301 2.92 3.46 20.22
CA PHE A 301 3.92 3.12 19.19
C PHE A 301 4.09 1.60 19.09
N PHE A 302 4.27 0.90 20.22
CA PHE A 302 4.46 -0.56 20.22
C PHE A 302 3.20 -1.32 19.80
N LYS A 303 1.99 -0.84 20.16
CA LYS A 303 0.73 -1.39 19.64
C LYS A 303 0.64 -1.24 18.12
N GLY A 304 1.07 -0.10 17.58
CA GLY A 304 1.19 0.11 16.15
C GLY A 304 2.19 -0.85 15.48
N MET A 305 3.34 -1.12 16.11
CA MET A 305 4.28 -2.15 15.65
C MET A 305 3.63 -3.54 15.58
N GLY A 306 2.86 -3.92 16.61
CA GLY A 306 2.10 -5.18 16.64
C GLY A 306 1.07 -5.28 15.52
N THR A 307 0.42 -4.17 15.17
CA THR A 307 -0.48 -4.10 14.00
C THR A 307 0.29 -4.33 12.70
N GLY A 308 1.52 -3.81 12.61
CA GLY A 308 2.46 -4.07 11.49
C GLY A 308 2.74 -5.55 11.29
N LEU A 309 3.10 -6.21 12.38
CA LEU A 309 3.35 -7.66 12.39
C LEU A 309 2.12 -8.46 11.93
N ALA A 310 0.95 -8.16 12.51
CA ALA A 310 -0.27 -8.90 12.24
C ALA A 310 -0.78 -8.73 10.81
N SER A 311 -0.70 -7.53 10.25
CA SER A 311 -1.35 -7.18 8.98
C SER A 311 -0.48 -7.36 7.73
N VAL A 312 0.83 -7.17 7.83
CA VAL A 312 1.73 -7.17 6.66
C VAL A 312 2.77 -8.28 6.77
N VAL A 313 3.53 -8.32 7.88
CA VAL A 313 4.62 -9.29 8.05
C VAL A 313 4.10 -10.73 8.03
N SER A 314 2.94 -10.99 8.64
CA SER A 314 2.32 -12.33 8.62
C SER A 314 2.06 -12.84 7.19
N ILE A 315 1.52 -11.98 6.31
CA ILE A 315 1.27 -12.31 4.89
C ILE A 315 2.59 -12.58 4.18
N MET A 316 3.62 -11.76 4.43
CA MET A 316 4.94 -11.93 3.82
C MET A 316 5.60 -13.25 4.20
N VAL A 317 5.51 -13.66 5.47
CA VAL A 317 6.02 -14.95 5.93
C VAL A 317 5.29 -16.08 5.19
N ALA A 318 3.96 -16.04 5.15
CA ALA A 318 3.17 -17.04 4.46
C ALA A 318 3.48 -17.11 2.95
N ALA A 319 3.69 -15.96 2.31
CA ALA A 319 4.12 -15.86 0.91
C ALA A 319 5.50 -16.48 0.70
N THR A 320 6.46 -16.23 1.61
CA THR A 320 7.79 -16.84 1.55
C THR A 320 7.72 -18.36 1.63
N VAL A 321 6.92 -18.91 2.55
CA VAL A 321 6.72 -20.38 2.66
C VAL A 321 6.12 -20.94 1.37
N PHE A 322 5.15 -20.25 0.77
CA PHE A 322 4.57 -20.63 -0.53
C PHE A 322 5.61 -20.62 -1.66
N VAL A 323 6.42 -19.56 -1.76
CA VAL A 323 7.50 -19.43 -2.76
C VAL A 323 8.54 -20.54 -2.57
N ASN A 324 8.92 -20.83 -1.32
CA ASN A 324 9.85 -21.91 -0.99
C ASN A 324 9.29 -23.28 -1.43
N GLY A 325 7.99 -23.52 -1.26
CA GLY A 325 7.32 -24.70 -1.78
C GLY A 325 7.45 -24.85 -3.31
N LEU A 326 7.23 -23.76 -4.05
CA LEU A 326 7.40 -23.76 -5.51
C LEU A 326 8.87 -23.98 -5.93
N LYS A 327 9.82 -23.40 -5.19
CA LYS A 327 11.25 -23.60 -5.42
C LYS A 327 11.67 -25.05 -5.17
N ALA A 328 11.21 -25.65 -4.07
CA ALA A 328 11.51 -27.04 -3.73
C ALA A 328 11.01 -28.03 -4.80
N LEU A 329 9.93 -27.68 -5.52
CA LEU A 329 9.41 -28.46 -6.66
C LEU A 329 10.07 -28.14 -8.02
N GLY A 330 11.10 -27.29 -8.06
CA GLY A 330 11.82 -26.94 -9.28
C GLY A 330 11.04 -26.08 -10.28
N ILE A 331 9.93 -25.45 -9.85
CA ILE A 331 9.05 -24.67 -10.73
C ILE A 331 9.75 -23.41 -11.25
N VAL A 332 10.59 -22.79 -10.42
CA VAL A 332 11.32 -21.58 -10.81
C VAL A 332 12.25 -21.86 -11.99
N ASP A 333 13.03 -22.94 -11.93
CA ASP A 333 13.95 -23.32 -13.01
C ASP A 333 13.21 -23.69 -14.29
N MET A 334 12.05 -24.34 -14.14
CA MET A 334 11.21 -24.70 -15.28
C MET A 334 10.61 -23.48 -15.97
N LEU A 335 10.14 -22.49 -15.20
CA LEU A 335 9.67 -21.21 -15.74
C LEU A 335 10.80 -20.48 -16.46
N MET A 336 12.00 -20.46 -15.89
CA MET A 336 13.17 -19.86 -16.53
C MET A 336 13.51 -20.52 -17.87
N ASN A 337 13.46 -21.85 -17.94
CA ASN A 337 13.76 -22.56 -19.18
C ASN A 337 12.64 -22.41 -20.23
N SER A 338 11.40 -22.28 -19.81
CA SER A 338 10.25 -22.12 -20.72
C SER A 338 10.14 -20.71 -21.29
N ALA A 339 10.60 -19.69 -20.56
CA ALA A 339 10.54 -18.29 -20.97
C ALA A 339 11.73 -17.84 -21.84
N LYS A 340 12.81 -18.63 -21.91
CA LYS A 340 13.94 -18.39 -22.82
C LYS A 340 13.45 -18.36 -24.28
N GLY A 341 13.68 -17.24 -24.96
CA GLY A 341 13.36 -17.07 -26.39
C GLY A 341 11.95 -16.55 -26.69
N LEU A 342 11.11 -16.27 -25.68
CA LEU A 342 9.84 -15.57 -25.87
C LEU A 342 10.07 -14.06 -25.95
N GLU A 343 9.98 -13.50 -27.15
CA GLU A 343 9.91 -12.05 -27.34
C GLU A 343 8.68 -11.48 -26.61
N GLY A 344 8.87 -10.42 -25.83
CA GLY A 344 7.78 -9.76 -25.09
C GLY A 344 7.31 -10.47 -23.81
N ALA A 345 8.01 -11.52 -23.34
CA ALA A 345 7.66 -12.23 -22.10
C ALA A 345 7.47 -11.29 -20.90
N GLY A 346 8.34 -10.29 -20.75
CA GLY A 346 8.24 -9.32 -19.66
C GLY A 346 6.97 -8.46 -19.71
N ILE A 347 6.52 -8.04 -20.90
CA ILE A 347 5.29 -7.26 -21.07
C ILE A 347 4.07 -8.12 -20.75
N ILE A 348 4.07 -9.37 -21.21
CA ILE A 348 2.99 -10.34 -20.91
C ILE A 348 2.89 -10.55 -19.40
N MET A 349 4.02 -10.73 -18.71
CA MET A 349 4.04 -10.89 -17.25
C MET A 349 3.60 -9.62 -16.53
N MET A 350 4.06 -8.44 -16.97
CA MET A 350 3.62 -7.15 -16.43
C MET A 350 2.08 -7.03 -16.50
N LEU A 351 1.49 -7.29 -17.67
CA LEU A 351 0.04 -7.20 -17.87
C LEU A 351 -0.73 -8.28 -17.11
N ALA A 352 -0.21 -9.50 -17.06
CA ALA A 352 -0.85 -10.61 -16.36
C ALA A 352 -0.92 -10.36 -14.84
N PHE A 353 0.20 -10.03 -14.20
CA PHE A 353 0.24 -9.77 -12.75
C PHE A 353 -0.56 -8.53 -12.38
N SER A 354 -0.48 -7.48 -13.19
CA SER A 354 -1.27 -6.27 -13.05
C SER A 354 -2.78 -6.54 -13.20
N GLY A 355 -3.17 -7.31 -14.21
CA GLY A 355 -4.57 -7.65 -14.50
C GLY A 355 -5.19 -8.55 -13.43
N ILE A 356 -4.45 -9.56 -12.96
CA ILE A 356 -4.89 -10.42 -11.85
C ILE A 356 -5.07 -9.58 -10.58
N THR A 357 -4.11 -8.70 -10.28
CA THR A 357 -4.18 -7.78 -9.14
C THR A 357 -5.38 -6.85 -9.23
N PHE A 358 -5.67 -6.33 -10.42
CA PHE A 358 -6.87 -5.53 -10.67
C PHE A 358 -8.15 -6.33 -10.41
N ILE A 359 -8.31 -7.51 -11.00
CA ILE A 359 -9.53 -8.32 -10.87
C ILE A 359 -9.76 -8.71 -9.41
N ILE A 360 -8.74 -9.27 -8.74
CA ILE A 360 -8.86 -9.72 -7.37
C ILE A 360 -9.04 -8.52 -6.44
N GLY A 361 -8.27 -7.45 -6.61
CA GLY A 361 -8.38 -6.24 -5.81
C GLY A 361 -9.75 -5.56 -5.94
N LEU A 362 -10.38 -5.64 -7.11
CA LEU A 362 -11.74 -5.13 -7.33
C LEU A 362 -12.78 -5.94 -6.54
N ILE A 363 -12.64 -7.27 -6.51
CA ILE A 363 -13.55 -8.19 -5.81
C ILE A 363 -13.34 -8.16 -4.29
N SER A 364 -12.09 -8.07 -3.84
CA SER A 364 -11.71 -8.12 -2.42
C SER A 364 -11.76 -6.75 -1.74
N GLY A 365 -11.61 -5.66 -2.49
CA GLY A 365 -11.44 -4.31 -1.95
C GLY A 365 -10.06 -4.03 -1.37
N ASN A 366 -9.11 -4.97 -1.52
CA ASN A 366 -7.73 -4.83 -1.05
C ASN A 366 -6.74 -5.42 -2.08
N GLY A 367 -6.30 -4.60 -3.03
CA GLY A 367 -5.30 -5.00 -4.02
C GLY A 367 -3.92 -5.26 -3.43
N LEU A 368 -3.54 -4.56 -2.33
CA LEU A 368 -2.23 -4.72 -1.70
C LEU A 368 -2.04 -6.12 -1.08
N SER A 369 -3.11 -6.78 -0.64
CA SER A 369 -3.03 -8.18 -0.21
C SER A 369 -2.54 -9.11 -1.31
N VAL A 370 -2.93 -8.87 -2.56
CA VAL A 370 -2.45 -9.65 -3.71
C VAL A 370 -0.98 -9.33 -3.97
N PHE A 371 -0.61 -8.04 -3.92
CA PHE A 371 0.78 -7.62 -4.05
C PHE A 371 1.67 -8.30 -3.01
N TYR A 372 1.35 -8.19 -1.72
CA TYR A 372 2.13 -8.83 -0.65
C TYR A 372 2.17 -10.35 -0.74
N ALA A 373 1.09 -10.97 -1.24
CA ALA A 373 1.03 -12.41 -1.43
C ALA A 373 1.97 -12.93 -2.53
N THR A 374 2.24 -12.13 -3.56
CA THR A 374 2.96 -12.60 -4.75
C THR A 374 4.25 -11.85 -5.05
N VAL A 375 4.57 -10.76 -4.34
CA VAL A 375 5.78 -9.95 -4.58
C VAL A 375 7.06 -10.79 -4.51
N GLY A 376 7.12 -11.78 -3.61
CA GLY A 376 8.25 -12.71 -3.49
C GLY A 376 8.46 -13.62 -4.70
N LEU A 377 7.46 -13.77 -5.58
CA LEU A 377 7.57 -14.55 -6.83
C LEU A 377 8.12 -13.71 -7.98
N ILE A 378 7.98 -12.38 -7.90
CA ILE A 378 8.32 -11.46 -8.99
C ILE A 378 9.79 -11.58 -9.42
N PRO A 379 10.80 -11.72 -8.53
CA PRO A 379 12.18 -11.92 -8.96
C PRO A 379 12.38 -13.14 -9.85
N SER A 380 11.78 -14.28 -9.49
CA SER A 380 11.85 -15.52 -10.28
C SER A 380 11.15 -15.39 -11.63
N VAL A 381 9.97 -14.75 -11.65
CA VAL A 381 9.22 -14.50 -12.89
C VAL A 381 9.97 -13.54 -13.81
N ALA A 382 10.57 -12.48 -13.24
CA ALA A 382 11.33 -11.49 -14.00
C ALA A 382 12.62 -12.08 -14.58
N ALA A 383 13.33 -12.90 -13.79
CA ALA A 383 14.51 -13.64 -14.26
C ALA A 383 14.16 -14.56 -15.43
N ALA A 384 13.02 -15.27 -15.35
CA ALA A 384 12.54 -16.10 -16.45
C ALA A 384 12.24 -15.28 -17.71
N ALA A 385 11.59 -14.12 -17.54
CA ALA A 385 11.26 -13.21 -18.64
C ALA A 385 12.46 -12.36 -19.14
N GLY A 386 13.65 -12.49 -18.56
CA GLY A 386 14.84 -11.72 -18.94
C GLY A 386 14.73 -10.23 -18.65
N VAL A 387 13.92 -9.84 -17.67
CA VAL A 387 13.65 -8.43 -17.31
C VAL A 387 13.97 -8.14 -15.85
N SER A 388 14.08 -6.85 -15.51
CA SER A 388 14.22 -6.43 -14.11
C SER A 388 12.92 -6.68 -13.34
N PRO A 389 12.96 -7.09 -12.06
CA PRO A 389 11.76 -7.30 -11.24
C PRO A 389 10.84 -6.08 -11.16
N ALA A 390 11.43 -4.87 -11.17
CA ALA A 390 10.69 -3.62 -11.13
C ALA A 390 9.78 -3.40 -12.35
N MET A 391 10.12 -3.95 -13.52
CA MET A 391 9.28 -3.86 -14.74
C MET A 391 7.91 -4.56 -14.57
N ILE A 392 7.83 -5.56 -13.69
CA ILE A 392 6.60 -6.32 -13.43
C ILE A 392 5.97 -5.84 -12.12
N GLY A 393 6.77 -5.74 -11.06
CA GLY A 393 6.31 -5.46 -9.71
C GLY A 393 5.78 -4.05 -9.50
N LEU A 394 6.39 -3.04 -10.12
CA LEU A 394 6.01 -1.64 -9.92
C LEU A 394 4.60 -1.33 -10.47
N PRO A 395 4.27 -1.62 -11.75
CA PRO A 395 2.91 -1.42 -12.26
C PRO A 395 1.87 -2.26 -11.50
N MET A 396 2.23 -3.48 -11.11
CA MET A 396 1.38 -4.33 -10.29
C MET A 396 1.05 -3.66 -8.93
N GLN A 397 2.06 -3.10 -8.25
CA GLN A 397 1.89 -2.38 -6.98
C GLN A 397 1.02 -1.12 -7.15
N MET A 398 1.23 -0.36 -8.22
CA MET A 398 0.44 0.85 -8.49
C MET A 398 -1.04 0.51 -8.69
N ILE A 399 -1.33 -0.56 -9.43
CA ILE A 399 -2.69 -1.05 -9.65
C ILE A 399 -3.31 -1.57 -8.36
N ALA A 400 -2.53 -2.27 -7.53
CA ALA A 400 -2.95 -2.73 -6.21
C ALA A 400 -3.47 -1.58 -5.33
N ASN A 401 -2.85 -0.39 -5.42
CA ASN A 401 -3.29 0.82 -4.74
C ASN A 401 -4.51 1.47 -5.43
N LEU A 402 -4.47 1.65 -6.75
CA LEU A 402 -5.52 2.33 -7.51
C LEU A 402 -6.88 1.61 -7.42
N VAL A 403 -6.90 0.29 -7.53
CA VAL A 403 -8.13 -0.50 -7.59
C VAL A 403 -9.01 -0.38 -6.35
N ARG A 404 -8.41 -0.08 -5.19
CA ARG A 404 -9.15 0.16 -3.92
C ARG A 404 -10.16 1.30 -4.06
N SER A 405 -9.84 2.28 -4.89
CA SER A 405 -10.69 3.47 -5.08
C SER A 405 -11.90 3.21 -5.99
N ILE A 406 -12.00 2.05 -6.63
CA ILE A 406 -13.11 1.66 -7.52
C ILE A 406 -13.78 0.35 -7.10
N SER A 407 -13.39 -0.22 -5.94
CA SER A 407 -14.05 -1.39 -5.38
C SER A 407 -15.16 -0.99 -4.41
N PRO A 408 -16.41 -1.46 -4.59
CA PRO A 408 -17.53 -1.12 -3.71
C PRO A 408 -17.40 -1.74 -2.30
N VAL A 409 -16.49 -2.70 -2.12
CA VAL A 409 -16.23 -3.36 -0.84
C VAL A 409 -14.95 -2.86 -0.15
N ALA A 410 -14.21 -1.94 -0.78
CA ALA A 410 -13.02 -1.35 -0.17
C ALA A 410 -13.40 -0.51 1.05
N ALA A 411 -12.65 -0.66 2.15
CA ALA A 411 -12.93 0.02 3.41
C ALA A 411 -13.08 1.55 3.27
N VAL A 412 -12.20 2.19 2.49
CA VAL A 412 -12.27 3.65 2.25
C VAL A 412 -13.55 4.05 1.53
N ILE A 413 -13.99 3.27 0.53
CA ILE A 413 -15.22 3.53 -0.21
C ILE A 413 -16.44 3.35 0.69
N VAL A 414 -16.48 2.27 1.47
CA VAL A 414 -17.58 1.99 2.40
C VAL A 414 -17.69 3.09 3.47
N ILE A 415 -16.57 3.48 4.07
CA ILE A 415 -16.51 4.55 5.09
C ILE A 415 -17.01 5.86 4.49
N VAL A 416 -16.43 6.32 3.38
CA VAL A 416 -16.76 7.61 2.77
C VAL A 416 -18.20 7.64 2.26
N ALA A 417 -18.69 6.54 1.67
CA ALA A 417 -20.09 6.43 1.25
C ALA A 417 -21.04 6.50 2.46
N SER A 418 -20.74 5.78 3.54
CA SER A 418 -21.56 5.79 4.76
C SER A 418 -21.63 7.18 5.40
N SER A 419 -20.53 7.94 5.41
CA SER A 419 -20.46 9.30 5.95
C SER A 419 -21.23 10.35 5.13
N THR A 420 -21.66 10.01 3.91
CA THR A 420 -22.44 10.91 3.04
C THR A 420 -23.87 10.45 2.77
N GLY A 421 -24.27 9.31 3.34
CA GLY A 421 -25.56 8.66 3.04
C GLY A 421 -25.66 8.10 1.63
N ALA A 422 -24.54 8.04 0.88
CA ALA A 422 -24.48 7.47 -0.44
C ALA A 422 -24.27 5.95 -0.39
N THR A 423 -24.67 5.25 -1.45
CA THR A 423 -24.29 3.85 -1.64
C THR A 423 -22.84 3.75 -2.13
N PRO A 424 -22.09 2.69 -1.76
CA PRO A 424 -20.73 2.46 -2.28
C PRO A 424 -20.66 2.48 -3.81
N VAL A 425 -21.68 1.98 -4.50
CA VAL A 425 -21.75 1.96 -5.97
C VAL A 425 -21.87 3.37 -6.56
N GLN A 426 -22.61 4.28 -5.92
CA GLN A 426 -22.66 5.68 -6.36
C GLN A 426 -21.29 6.35 -6.24
N LEU A 427 -20.58 6.08 -5.14
CA LEU A 427 -19.24 6.61 -4.94
C LEU A 427 -18.24 6.04 -5.96
N VAL A 428 -18.27 4.74 -6.23
CA VAL A 428 -17.42 4.10 -7.26
C VAL A 428 -17.65 4.70 -8.65
N LYS A 429 -18.89 5.07 -9.00
CA LYS A 429 -19.14 5.77 -10.27
C LYS A 429 -18.41 7.12 -10.33
N ARG A 430 -18.32 7.83 -9.20
CA ARG A 430 -17.59 9.10 -9.10
C ARG A 430 -16.08 8.94 -9.21
N THR A 431 -15.52 7.83 -8.76
CA THR A 431 -14.06 7.59 -8.78
C THR A 431 -13.60 6.81 -10.01
N SER A 432 -14.50 6.11 -10.70
CA SER A 432 -14.18 5.19 -11.81
C SER A 432 -13.26 5.76 -12.89
N ILE A 433 -13.66 6.83 -13.59
CA ILE A 433 -12.90 7.35 -14.72
C ILE A 433 -11.52 7.91 -14.34
N PRO A 434 -11.39 8.75 -13.29
CA PRO A 434 -10.06 9.19 -12.86
C PRO A 434 -9.13 8.03 -12.51
N ILE A 435 -9.63 7.01 -11.81
CA ILE A 435 -8.83 5.84 -11.44
C ILE A 435 -8.47 4.99 -12.66
N LEU A 436 -9.39 4.77 -13.60
CA LEU A 436 -9.09 4.04 -14.84
C LEU A 436 -8.04 4.76 -15.68
N ILE A 437 -8.08 6.10 -15.73
CA ILE A 437 -7.03 6.89 -16.37
C ILE A 437 -5.70 6.69 -15.65
N GLY A 438 -5.69 6.67 -14.32
CA GLY A 438 -4.50 6.34 -13.53
C GLY A 438 -3.95 4.94 -13.81
N ILE A 439 -4.82 3.93 -13.93
CA ILE A 439 -4.40 2.55 -14.22
C ILE A 439 -3.77 2.47 -15.61
N ILE A 440 -4.43 3.04 -16.62
CA ILE A 440 -3.95 3.05 -18.00
C ILE A 440 -2.63 3.83 -18.07
N SER A 441 -2.54 5.01 -17.45
CA SER A 441 -1.32 5.81 -17.46
C SER A 441 -0.17 5.09 -16.77
N CYS A 442 -0.41 4.44 -15.63
CA CYS A 442 0.59 3.64 -14.95
C CYS A 442 1.13 2.51 -15.85
N LEU A 443 0.25 1.76 -16.52
CA LEU A 443 0.65 0.69 -17.43
C LEU A 443 1.45 1.21 -18.64
N VAL A 444 0.95 2.26 -19.30
CA VAL A 444 1.60 2.83 -20.49
C VAL A 444 2.95 3.45 -20.13
N LEU A 445 3.03 4.22 -19.04
CA LEU A 445 4.28 4.84 -18.61
C LEU A 445 5.27 3.78 -18.09
N SER A 446 4.80 2.71 -17.46
CA SER A 446 5.67 1.58 -17.07
C SER A 446 6.25 0.89 -18.29
N PHE A 447 5.44 0.70 -19.34
CA PHE A 447 5.93 0.18 -20.62
C PHE A 447 6.96 1.11 -21.25
N VAL A 448 6.67 2.41 -21.38
CA VAL A 448 7.55 3.37 -22.09
C VAL A 448 8.84 3.69 -21.33
N LEU A 449 8.82 3.68 -19.99
CA LEU A 449 9.96 4.12 -19.17
C LEU A 449 10.81 2.98 -18.61
N LEU A 450 10.29 1.75 -18.57
CA LEU A 450 10.99 0.60 -17.96
C LEU A 450 11.39 -0.49 -18.96
N PHE A 451 10.68 -0.62 -20.09
CA PHE A 451 11.02 -1.51 -21.20
C PHE A 451 11.61 -0.69 -22.35
#